data_AF-C8BNW0-F1
#
_entry.id   AF-C8BNW0-F1
#
_cell.length_a   1.000
_cell.length_b   1.000
_cell.length_c   1.000
_cell.angle_alpha   90.00
_cell.angle_beta   90.00
_cell.angle_gamma   90.00
#
_symmetry.space_group_name_H-M   'P 1'
#
loop_
_entity.id
_entity.type
_entity.pdbx_description
1 polymer ?
#
loop_
_entity_poly.entity_id
_entity_poly.type
_entity_poly.pdbx_seq_one_letter_code
_entity_poly.pdbx_strand_id
1 'polypeptide(L)'
;MRHFLRHLGMIGLVLLLSACGDEIELHGKLSENDANDVIAELSSKHIEATKRSNKEGVSVLLSASDINRAVRVLEAAGLPRRTRTNLGEIFKKEGVISTPLEERARYIYALSQELEATLSQIDGVIVARVHVVLPERVAPGEPVQPASAAVFIKHAASLDPDTVLPRIRRMVSSSIPGMAGALDNTEKLSVVFVDAQAYQEQQVLVSFGPFLVPEQQLGSLKAWSVALAVGIFVLLAGLALWLRPALRHTLLGFLGKRSAPPAPGTDVVPAGERAT
;
A
#
# COMPACT_ATOMS: atom_id res chain seq x y z
N MET A 1 17.60 -18.27 -41.68
CA MET A 1 17.33 -16.87 -41.28
C MET A 1 15.88 -16.61 -40.86
N ARG A 2 14.84 -16.94 -41.66
CA ARG A 2 13.42 -16.68 -41.32
C ARG A 2 12.92 -17.32 -40.01
N HIS A 3 13.38 -18.53 -39.65
CA HIS A 3 12.98 -19.18 -38.39
C HIS A 3 13.56 -18.50 -37.15
N PHE A 4 14.82 -18.04 -37.22
CA PHE A 4 15.49 -17.33 -36.13
C PHE A 4 14.81 -15.99 -35.83
N LEU A 5 14.44 -15.24 -36.88
CA LEU A 5 13.72 -13.98 -36.74
C LEU A 5 12.30 -14.16 -36.16
N ARG A 6 11.63 -15.28 -36.47
CA ARG A 6 10.32 -15.64 -35.88
C ARG A 6 10.44 -15.98 -34.39
N HIS A 7 11.48 -16.70 -33.98
CA HIS A 7 11.69 -17.03 -32.57
C HIS A 7 12.07 -15.81 -31.73
N LEU A 8 12.89 -14.90 -32.26
CA LEU A 8 13.21 -13.64 -31.60
C LEU A 8 11.97 -12.75 -31.41
N GLY A 9 11.12 -12.68 -32.45
CA GLY A 9 9.84 -11.95 -32.36
C GLY A 9 8.87 -12.55 -31.34
N MET A 10 8.80 -13.89 -31.24
CA MET A 10 7.99 -14.59 -30.23
C MET A 10 8.47 -14.33 -28.80
N ILE A 11 9.79 -14.35 -28.56
CA ILE A 11 10.36 -14.06 -27.24
C ILE A 11 10.11 -12.60 -26.84
N GLY A 12 10.27 -11.66 -27.76
CA GLY A 12 9.94 -10.26 -27.53
C GLY A 12 8.46 -10.05 -27.19
N LEU A 13 7.56 -10.75 -27.87
CA LEU A 13 6.12 -10.68 -27.61
C LEU A 13 5.74 -11.27 -26.24
N VAL A 14 6.37 -12.37 -25.83
CA VAL A 14 6.14 -12.98 -24.51
C VAL A 14 6.66 -12.08 -23.38
N LEU A 15 7.80 -11.42 -23.58
CA LEU A 15 8.35 -10.44 -22.62
C LEU A 15 7.46 -9.20 -22.50
N LEU A 16 6.85 -8.75 -23.60
CA LEU A 16 5.89 -7.65 -23.59
C LEU A 16 4.58 -8.03 -22.87
N LEU A 17 4.16 -9.30 -22.93
CA LEU A 17 2.96 -9.77 -22.24
C LEU A 17 3.14 -9.97 -20.74
N SER A 18 4.35 -10.23 -20.25
CA SER A 18 4.59 -10.42 -18.80
C SER A 18 4.76 -9.09 -18.02
N ALA A 19 4.64 -7.94 -18.69
CA ALA A 19 4.73 -6.63 -18.05
C ALA A 19 3.40 -6.11 -17.49
N CYS A 20 2.31 -6.89 -17.60
CA CYS A 20 1.03 -6.53 -17.00
C CYS A 20 1.09 -6.85 -15.49
N GLY A 21 1.37 -5.84 -14.67
CA GLY A 21 1.34 -5.96 -13.22
C GLY A 21 -0.09 -5.95 -12.69
N ASP A 22 -0.37 -6.79 -11.69
CA ASP A 22 -1.64 -6.79 -10.98
C ASP A 22 -1.75 -5.52 -10.10
N GLU A 23 -2.55 -4.56 -10.54
CA GLU A 23 -2.94 -3.40 -9.73
C GLU A 23 -3.99 -3.81 -8.68
N ILE A 24 -3.69 -3.52 -7.41
CA ILE A 24 -4.59 -3.79 -6.28
C ILE A 24 -5.05 -2.46 -5.68
N GLU A 25 -6.32 -2.40 -5.31
CA GLU A 25 -6.91 -1.25 -4.61
C GLU A 25 -6.43 -1.20 -3.15
N LEU A 26 -5.75 -0.11 -2.78
CA LEU A 26 -5.29 0.12 -1.41
C LEU A 26 -6.38 0.76 -0.55
N HIS A 27 -6.98 1.83 -1.07
CA HIS A 27 -8.04 2.58 -0.42
C HIS A 27 -9.10 2.97 -1.45
N GLY A 28 -10.36 2.88 -1.05
CA GLY A 28 -11.51 3.33 -1.83
C GLY A 28 -12.33 4.37 -1.07
N LYS A 29 -13.22 5.07 -1.79
CA LYS A 29 -14.14 6.10 -1.26
C LYS A 29 -13.43 7.32 -0.65
N LEU A 30 -12.27 7.67 -1.17
CA LEU A 30 -11.55 8.89 -0.79
C LEU A 30 -12.17 10.13 -1.47
N SER A 31 -12.04 11.28 -0.82
CA SER A 31 -12.26 12.56 -1.49
C SER A 31 -11.13 12.82 -2.50
N GLU A 32 -11.37 13.69 -3.49
CA GLU A 32 -10.36 14.07 -4.48
C GLU A 32 -9.09 14.63 -3.81
N ASN A 33 -9.25 15.46 -2.78
CA ASN A 33 -8.14 16.05 -2.04
C ASN A 33 -7.36 15.00 -1.24
N ASP A 34 -8.04 14.09 -0.54
CA ASP A 34 -7.37 13.03 0.22
C ASP A 34 -6.64 12.06 -0.71
N ALA A 35 -7.22 11.76 -1.87
CA ALA A 35 -6.55 10.94 -2.87
C ALA A 35 -5.30 11.63 -3.43
N ASN A 36 -5.33 12.95 -3.66
CA ASN A 36 -4.15 13.70 -4.10
C ASN A 36 -3.06 13.71 -3.03
N ASP A 37 -3.41 13.89 -1.75
CA ASP A 37 -2.46 13.82 -0.62
C ASP A 37 -1.81 12.43 -0.53
N VAL A 38 -2.60 11.36 -0.66
CA VAL A 38 -2.12 9.97 -0.65
C VAL A 38 -1.17 9.70 -1.82
N ILE A 39 -1.54 10.10 -3.04
CA ILE A 39 -0.69 9.92 -4.23
C ILE A 39 0.62 10.72 -4.10
N ALA A 40 0.57 11.95 -3.57
CA ALA A 40 1.76 12.77 -3.37
C ALA A 40 2.73 12.13 -2.36
N GLU A 41 2.23 11.62 -1.25
CA GLU A 41 3.06 10.95 -0.23
C GLU A 41 3.69 9.68 -0.79
N LEU A 42 2.92 8.81 -1.47
CA LEU A 42 3.42 7.59 -2.10
C LEU A 42 4.48 7.88 -3.18
N SER A 43 4.23 8.88 -4.02
CA SER A 43 5.16 9.33 -5.06
C SER A 43 6.48 9.84 -4.46
N SER A 44 6.43 10.58 -3.34
CA SER A 44 7.64 11.03 -2.63
C SER A 44 8.54 9.87 -2.17
N LYS A 45 7.94 8.70 -1.93
CA LYS A 45 8.65 7.46 -1.54
C LYS A 45 8.92 6.54 -2.73
N HIS A 46 8.78 7.00 -3.97
CA HIS A 46 9.01 6.18 -5.16
C HIS A 46 8.11 4.92 -5.17
N ILE A 47 6.86 5.07 -4.72
CA ILE A 47 5.81 4.06 -4.85
C ILE A 47 4.87 4.56 -5.94
N GLU A 48 4.82 3.85 -7.07
CA GLU A 48 3.90 4.18 -8.16
C GLU A 48 2.48 3.81 -7.75
N ALA A 49 1.58 4.80 -7.79
CA ALA A 49 0.17 4.63 -7.47
C ALA A 49 -0.68 5.38 -8.50
N THR A 50 -1.77 4.75 -8.92
CA THR A 50 -2.71 5.26 -9.92
C THR A 50 -4.03 5.63 -9.26
N LYS A 51 -4.58 6.78 -9.62
CA LYS A 51 -5.90 7.22 -9.20
C LYS A 51 -6.99 6.69 -10.14
N ARG A 52 -8.05 6.09 -9.60
CA ARG A 52 -9.26 5.71 -10.36
C ARG A 52 -10.48 6.35 -9.72
N SER A 53 -11.20 7.17 -10.50
CA SER A 53 -12.46 7.76 -10.05
C SER A 53 -13.60 6.75 -10.22
N ASN A 54 -14.44 6.62 -9.20
CA ASN A 54 -15.64 5.78 -9.20
C ASN A 54 -16.86 6.59 -8.71
N LYS A 55 -18.07 6.04 -8.85
CA LYS A 55 -19.32 6.72 -8.44
C LYS A 55 -19.40 7.04 -6.94
N GLU A 56 -18.67 6.28 -6.11
CA GLU A 56 -18.66 6.41 -4.64
C GLU A 56 -17.48 7.23 -4.11
N GLY A 57 -16.62 7.76 -4.99
CA GLY A 57 -15.42 8.50 -4.63
C GLY A 57 -14.20 8.05 -5.42
N VAL A 58 -13.01 8.38 -4.91
CA VAL A 58 -11.75 8.08 -5.56
C VAL A 58 -11.09 6.86 -4.90
N SER A 59 -10.56 5.96 -5.73
CA SER A 59 -9.77 4.82 -5.29
C SER A 59 -8.31 5.00 -5.73
N VAL A 60 -7.38 4.57 -4.87
CA VAL A 60 -5.94 4.55 -5.15
C VAL A 60 -5.51 3.10 -5.35
N LEU A 61 -4.93 2.82 -6.52
CA LEU A 61 -4.42 1.52 -6.91
C LEU A 61 -2.89 1.55 -6.95
N LEU A 62 -2.26 0.42 -6.64
CA LEU A 62 -0.80 0.25 -6.75
C LEU A 62 -0.45 -1.22 -6.98
N SER A 63 0.81 -1.50 -7.33
CA SER A 63 1.28 -2.87 -7.56
C SER A 63 1.16 -3.74 -6.30
N ALA A 64 0.76 -5.01 -6.45
CA ALA A 64 0.69 -5.96 -5.34
C ALA A 64 1.99 -6.03 -4.50
N SER A 65 3.14 -5.82 -5.14
CA SER A 65 4.46 -5.82 -4.48
C SER A 65 4.66 -4.70 -3.46
N ASP A 66 3.96 -3.57 -3.63
CA ASP A 66 4.22 -2.34 -2.88
C ASP A 66 3.18 -2.07 -1.78
N ILE A 67 2.14 -2.89 -1.62
CA ILE A 67 1.06 -2.70 -0.64
C ILE A 67 1.60 -2.53 0.78
N ASN A 68 2.45 -3.47 1.23
CA ASN A 68 2.98 -3.44 2.59
C ASN A 68 3.81 -2.18 2.87
N ARG A 69 4.53 -1.69 1.84
CA ARG A 69 5.34 -0.48 1.92
C ARG A 69 4.44 0.76 1.94
N ALA A 70 3.44 0.81 1.06
CA ALA A 70 2.46 1.88 0.94
C ALA A 70 1.67 2.09 2.24
N VAL A 71 1.14 1.01 2.84
CA VAL A 71 0.39 1.07 4.11
C VAL A 71 1.24 1.72 5.21
N ARG A 72 2.49 1.26 5.39
CA ARG A 72 3.37 1.78 6.43
C ARG A 72 3.75 3.24 6.22
N VAL A 73 3.99 3.64 4.96
CA VAL A 73 4.27 5.04 4.59
C VAL A 73 3.08 5.93 4.94
N LEU A 74 1.86 5.53 4.57
CA LEU A 74 0.65 6.30 4.83
C LEU A 74 0.32 6.36 6.33
N GLU A 75 0.48 5.26 7.07
CA GLU A 75 0.29 5.25 8.54
C GLU A 75 1.29 6.17 9.25
N ALA A 76 2.54 6.19 8.81
CA ALA A 76 3.57 7.10 9.32
C ALA A 76 3.15 8.55 9.07
N ALA A 77 2.67 8.86 7.87
CA ALA A 77 2.15 10.18 7.48
C ALA A 77 0.78 10.52 8.10
N GLY A 78 0.07 9.55 8.69
CA GLY A 78 -1.28 9.76 9.23
C GLY A 78 -2.36 9.91 8.15
N LEU A 79 -2.13 9.36 6.97
CA LEU A 79 -3.04 9.36 5.83
C LEU A 79 -3.81 8.03 5.73
N PRO A 80 -5.00 8.01 5.11
CA PRO A 80 -5.77 9.17 4.65
C PRO A 80 -6.31 9.98 5.84
N ARG A 81 -6.45 11.29 5.67
CA ARG A 81 -7.02 12.15 6.71
C ARG A 81 -8.45 11.67 6.97
N ARG A 82 -8.75 11.24 8.20
CA ARG A 82 -10.12 10.82 8.53
C ARG A 82 -11.07 11.99 8.30
N THR A 83 -12.02 11.83 7.38
CA THR A 83 -13.12 12.78 7.20
C THR A 83 -13.79 12.99 8.54
N ARG A 84 -13.77 14.24 9.00
CA ARG A 84 -14.32 14.61 10.31
C ARG A 84 -15.82 14.41 10.23
N THR A 85 -16.38 13.47 11.00
CA THR A 85 -17.83 13.41 11.17
C THR A 85 -18.24 14.72 11.81
N ASN A 86 -18.93 15.56 11.05
CA ASN A 86 -19.37 16.85 11.56
C ASN A 86 -20.46 16.58 12.61
N LEU A 87 -20.35 17.17 13.80
CA LEU A 87 -21.41 17.11 14.80
C LEU A 87 -22.74 17.64 14.22
N GLY A 88 -22.70 18.53 13.22
CA GLY A 88 -23.87 18.96 12.44
C GLY A 88 -24.51 17.88 11.56
N GLU A 89 -23.83 16.78 11.26
CA GLU A 89 -24.41 15.61 10.59
C GLU A 89 -25.08 14.64 11.58
N ILE A 90 -24.57 14.55 12.82
CA ILE A 90 -25.12 13.72 13.90
C ILE A 90 -26.30 14.42 14.59
N PHE A 91 -26.22 15.74 14.73
CA PHE A 91 -27.27 16.60 15.29
C PHE A 91 -27.79 17.56 14.20
N LYS A 92 -28.25 16.99 13.08
CA LYS A 92 -29.05 17.75 12.13
C LYS A 92 -30.21 18.38 12.92
N LYS A 93 -30.48 19.66 12.71
CA LYS A 93 -31.62 20.38 13.29
C LYS A 93 -32.93 19.73 12.82
N GLU A 94 -33.29 18.58 13.36
CA GLU A 94 -34.53 17.87 13.05
C GLU A 94 -35.71 18.50 13.81
N GLY A 95 -35.44 19.41 14.75
CA GLY A 95 -36.42 20.26 15.41
C GLY A 95 -36.24 21.75 15.09
N VAL A 96 -37.35 22.51 15.11
CA VAL A 96 -37.38 23.97 14.88
C VAL A 96 -36.65 24.76 15.98
N ILE A 97 -36.37 24.15 17.13
CA ILE A 97 -35.72 24.78 18.30
C ILE A 97 -34.62 23.84 18.82
N SER A 98 -33.39 24.36 18.96
CA SER A 98 -32.28 23.63 19.58
C SER A 98 -32.37 23.67 21.11
N THR A 99 -32.02 22.57 21.77
CA THR A 99 -31.94 22.56 23.24
C THR A 99 -30.67 23.27 23.72
N PRO A 100 -30.65 23.86 24.93
CA PRO A 100 -29.44 24.48 25.49
C PRO A 100 -28.23 23.52 25.55
N LEU A 101 -28.49 22.23 25.76
CA LEU A 101 -27.48 21.19 25.77
C LEU A 101 -26.87 20.98 24.36
N GLU A 102 -27.70 20.97 23.31
CA GLU A 102 -27.23 20.87 21.92
C GLU A 102 -26.41 22.07 21.49
N GLU A 103 -26.84 23.30 21.83
CA GLU A 103 -26.10 24.51 21.49
C GLU A 103 -24.72 24.51 22.17
N ARG A 104 -24.67 24.09 23.43
CA ARG A 104 -23.42 23.93 24.18
C ARG A 104 -22.51 22.87 23.57
N ALA A 105 -23.04 21.69 23.23
CA ALA A 105 -22.27 20.62 22.60
C ALA A 105 -21.68 21.09 21.24
N ARG A 106 -22.48 21.80 20.45
CA ARG A 106 -22.05 22.40 19.18
C ARG A 106 -20.95 23.44 19.38
N TYR A 107 -21.07 24.29 20.40
CA TYR A 107 -20.06 25.29 20.72
C TYR A 107 -18.73 24.66 21.14
N ILE A 108 -18.76 23.66 22.05
CA ILE A 108 -17.55 22.94 22.49
C ILE A 108 -16.87 22.25 21.32
N TYR A 109 -17.64 21.59 20.44
CA TYR A 109 -17.11 20.92 19.27
C TYR A 109 -16.47 21.91 18.28
N ALA A 110 -17.15 23.01 17.98
CA ALA A 110 -16.62 24.05 17.10
C ALA A 110 -15.30 24.62 17.63
N LEU A 111 -15.24 24.90 18.94
CA LEU A 111 -14.02 25.39 19.59
C LEU A 111 -12.87 24.37 19.52
N SER A 112 -13.18 23.09 19.75
CA SER A 112 -12.20 22.00 19.66
C SER A 112 -11.66 21.88 18.23
N GLN A 113 -12.53 21.96 17.22
CA GLN A 113 -12.16 21.88 15.80
C GLN A 113 -11.31 23.06 15.34
N GLU A 114 -11.63 24.28 15.77
CA GLU A 114 -10.85 25.47 15.43
C GLU A 114 -9.43 25.39 16.02
N LEU A 115 -9.31 24.91 17.25
CA LEU A 115 -8.02 24.66 17.90
C LEU A 115 -7.23 23.54 17.22
N GLU A 116 -7.87 22.42 16.89
CA GLU A 116 -7.25 21.34 16.11
C GLU A 116 -6.71 21.86 14.77
N ALA A 117 -7.53 22.61 14.03
CA ALA A 117 -7.15 23.17 12.74
C ALA A 117 -5.96 24.12 12.88
N THR A 118 -5.98 25.00 13.87
CA THR A 118 -4.89 25.98 14.05
C THR A 118 -3.60 25.33 14.51
N LEU A 119 -3.65 24.38 15.45
CA LEU A 119 -2.45 23.65 15.89
C LEU A 119 -1.87 22.77 14.78
N SER A 120 -2.71 22.25 13.88
CA SER A 120 -2.24 21.46 12.72
C SER A 120 -1.49 22.29 11.66
N GLN A 121 -1.58 23.62 11.71
CA GLN A 121 -0.82 24.52 10.82
C GLN A 121 0.60 24.78 11.31
N ILE A 122 0.96 24.33 12.52
CA ILE A 122 2.32 24.46 13.05
C ILE A 122 3.24 23.51 12.27
N ASP A 123 4.35 24.04 11.74
CA ASP A 123 5.32 23.26 11.00
C ASP A 123 5.81 22.05 11.82
N GLY A 124 5.80 20.87 11.21
CA GLY A 124 6.17 19.62 11.86
C GLY A 124 5.07 18.98 12.71
N VAL A 125 3.91 19.61 12.91
CA VAL A 125 2.72 18.94 13.47
C VAL A 125 2.03 18.15 12.35
N ILE A 126 1.90 16.85 12.54
CA ILE A 126 1.25 15.95 11.58
C ILE A 126 -0.22 15.76 11.95
N VAL A 127 -0.49 15.54 13.24
CA VAL A 127 -1.86 15.39 13.77
C VAL A 127 -1.99 16.15 15.06
N ALA A 128 -3.03 16.96 15.19
CA ALA A 128 -3.44 17.59 16.44
C ALA A 128 -4.85 17.14 16.82
N ARG A 129 -5.04 16.78 18.10
CA ARG A 129 -6.36 16.50 18.68
C ARG A 129 -6.53 17.30 19.95
N VAL A 130 -7.68 17.93 20.10
CA VAL A 130 -7.98 18.81 21.24
C VAL A 130 -9.33 18.43 21.81
N HIS A 131 -9.34 18.08 23.08
CA HIS A 131 -10.56 17.84 23.85
C HIS A 131 -10.72 18.97 24.85
N VAL A 132 -11.82 19.69 24.76
CA VAL A 132 -12.13 20.84 25.62
C VAL A 132 -13.29 20.51 26.56
N VAL A 133 -13.12 20.83 27.84
CA VAL A 133 -14.17 20.84 28.84
C VAL A 133 -14.38 22.28 29.29
N LEU A 134 -15.57 22.82 29.03
CA LEU A 134 -15.94 24.17 29.45
C LEU A 134 -16.52 24.16 30.87
N PRO A 135 -16.35 25.26 31.62
CA PRO A 135 -16.80 25.32 33.00
C PRO A 135 -18.33 25.20 33.10
N GLU A 136 -18.80 24.40 34.04
CA GLU A 136 -20.23 24.12 34.23
C GLU A 136 -20.62 24.14 35.70
N ARG A 137 -21.81 24.66 36.00
CA ARG A 137 -22.47 24.50 37.30
C ARG A 137 -23.46 23.36 37.18
N VAL A 138 -23.13 22.23 37.80
CA VAL A 138 -23.96 21.01 37.77
C VAL A 138 -25.27 21.20 38.54
N ALA A 139 -25.21 21.90 39.68
CA ALA A 139 -26.37 22.28 40.46
C ALA A 139 -26.22 23.68 41.10
N PRO A 140 -27.33 24.38 41.41
CA PRO A 140 -27.30 25.58 42.23
C PRO A 140 -26.69 25.27 43.60
N GLY A 141 -25.56 25.91 43.93
CA GLY A 141 -24.85 25.71 45.21
C GLY A 141 -23.66 24.74 45.15
N GLU A 142 -23.50 23.98 44.07
CA GLU A 142 -22.31 23.16 43.86
C GLU A 142 -21.12 23.97 43.29
N PRO A 143 -19.87 23.55 43.58
CA PRO A 143 -18.70 24.17 42.99
C PRO A 143 -18.73 24.04 41.47
N VAL A 144 -18.33 25.12 40.78
CA VAL A 144 -18.22 25.12 39.31
C VAL A 144 -17.15 24.13 38.91
N GLN A 145 -17.47 23.20 38.01
CA GLN A 145 -16.46 22.34 37.42
C GLN A 145 -15.49 23.22 36.62
N PRO A 146 -14.17 23.15 36.88
CA PRO A 146 -13.20 24.00 36.22
C PRO A 146 -13.09 23.65 34.74
N ALA A 147 -12.69 24.63 33.94
CA ALA A 147 -12.31 24.39 32.55
C ALA A 147 -11.06 23.49 32.50
N SER A 148 -11.00 22.59 31.54
CA SER A 148 -9.82 21.78 31.26
C SER A 148 -9.68 21.46 29.77
N ALA A 149 -8.46 21.16 29.34
CA ALA A 149 -8.18 20.76 27.98
C ALA A 149 -7.09 19.69 27.92
N ALA A 150 -7.26 18.75 27.00
CA ALA A 150 -6.26 17.75 26.66
C ALA A 150 -5.87 17.90 25.19
N VAL A 151 -4.57 18.02 24.95
CA VAL A 151 -4.00 18.24 23.62
C VAL A 151 -3.07 17.08 23.30
N PHE A 152 -3.34 16.41 22.19
CA PHE A 152 -2.49 15.36 21.65
C PHE A 152 -1.88 15.82 20.34
N ILE A 153 -0.56 15.65 20.20
CA ILE A 153 0.20 16.10 19.04
C ILE A 153 1.09 14.96 18.56
N LYS A 154 0.83 14.49 17.34
CA LYS A 154 1.78 13.68 16.58
C LYS A 154 2.66 14.63 15.76
N HIS A 155 3.97 14.56 15.91
CA HIS A 155 4.89 15.45 15.22
C HIS A 155 6.00 14.72 14.47
N ALA A 156 6.57 15.39 13.48
CA ALA A 156 7.78 14.94 12.79
C ALA A 156 9.00 15.11 13.70
N ALA A 157 10.05 14.33 13.45
CA ALA A 157 11.31 14.39 14.19
C ALA A 157 12.05 15.75 14.05
N SER A 158 11.65 16.58 13.07
CA SER A 158 12.18 17.94 12.90
C SER A 158 11.61 18.95 13.89
N LEU A 159 10.47 18.63 14.54
CA LEU A 159 9.85 19.50 15.54
C LEU A 159 10.40 19.17 16.92
N ASP A 160 10.94 20.18 17.59
CA ASP A 160 11.33 20.09 19.01
C ASP A 160 10.11 20.39 19.92
N PRO A 161 9.58 19.40 20.66
CA PRO A 161 8.43 19.58 21.54
C PRO A 161 8.65 20.64 22.62
N ASP A 162 9.86 20.74 23.16
CA ASP A 162 10.16 21.62 24.29
C ASP A 162 10.09 23.10 23.88
N THR A 163 10.45 23.40 22.63
CA THR A 163 10.39 24.75 22.07
C THR A 163 8.95 25.22 21.78
N VAL A 164 8.06 24.30 21.38
CA VAL A 164 6.68 24.64 21.00
C VAL A 164 5.69 24.53 22.16
N LEU A 165 5.96 23.66 23.14
CA LEU A 165 5.08 23.39 24.26
C LEU A 165 4.59 24.65 25.01
N PRO A 166 5.45 25.63 25.37
CA PRO A 166 4.98 26.85 26.04
C PRO A 166 4.05 27.70 25.18
N ARG A 167 4.26 27.71 23.85
CA ARG A 167 3.42 28.47 22.91
C ARG A 167 2.05 27.82 22.77
N ILE A 168 2.02 26.50 22.65
CA ILE A 168 0.78 25.72 22.57
C ILE A 168 -0.02 25.89 23.87
N ARG A 169 0.64 25.80 25.04
CA ARG A 169 -0.03 26.03 26.33
C ARG A 169 -0.65 27.42 26.40
N ARG A 170 0.11 28.45 26.01
CA ARG A 170 -0.39 29.84 25.99
C ARG A 170 -1.57 30.02 25.06
N MET A 171 -1.46 29.51 23.84
CA MET A 171 -2.53 29.58 22.85
C MET A 171 -3.82 28.94 23.37
N VAL A 172 -3.76 27.67 23.79
CA VAL A 172 -4.92 26.92 24.29
C VAL A 172 -5.54 27.59 25.52
N SER A 173 -4.71 28.07 26.46
CA SER A 173 -5.19 28.77 27.66
C SER A 173 -5.94 30.08 27.35
N SER A 174 -5.54 30.76 26.27
CA SER A 174 -6.12 32.04 25.86
C SER A 174 -7.38 31.87 24.99
N SER A 175 -7.49 30.74 24.29
CA SER A 175 -8.62 30.43 23.41
C SER A 175 -9.81 29.80 24.13
N ILE A 176 -9.62 29.23 25.33
CA ILE A 176 -10.68 28.55 26.07
C ILE A 176 -11.18 29.42 27.24
N PRO A 177 -12.48 29.74 27.29
CA PRO A 177 -13.07 30.45 28.42
C PRO A 177 -12.84 29.72 29.75
N GLY A 178 -12.35 30.43 30.76
CA GLY A 178 -12.07 29.86 32.09
C GLY A 178 -10.69 29.20 32.24
N MET A 179 -9.85 29.21 31.20
CA MET A 179 -8.49 28.65 31.20
C MET A 179 -7.36 29.68 31.37
N ALA A 180 -7.66 30.99 31.46
CA ALA A 180 -6.64 32.06 31.49
C ALA A 180 -5.59 31.93 32.62
N GLY A 181 -5.91 31.25 33.72
CA GLY A 181 -4.99 30.94 34.83
C GLY A 181 -4.44 29.52 34.85
N ALA A 182 -4.62 28.74 33.77
CA ALA A 182 -4.26 27.33 33.71
C ALA A 182 -2.90 27.06 33.04
N LEU A 183 -2.14 28.12 32.70
CA LEU A 183 -0.88 28.02 31.95
C LEU A 183 0.11 27.01 32.54
N ASP A 184 0.24 27.04 33.87
CA ASP A 184 1.20 26.22 34.63
C ASP A 184 0.54 25.03 35.34
N ASN A 185 -0.77 24.83 35.17
CA ASN A 185 -1.50 23.78 35.85
C ASN A 185 -1.70 22.57 34.93
N THR A 186 -0.91 21.51 35.15
CA THR A 186 -0.95 20.27 34.37
C THR A 186 -2.25 19.47 34.54
N GLU A 187 -2.98 19.66 35.65
CA GLU A 187 -4.29 19.02 35.85
C GLU A 187 -5.36 19.64 34.94
N LYS A 188 -5.24 20.94 34.65
CA LYS A 188 -6.16 21.66 33.77
C LYS A 188 -5.76 21.58 32.31
N LEU A 189 -4.46 21.50 32.01
CA LEU A 189 -3.94 21.46 30.65
C LEU A 189 -2.89 20.37 30.49
N SER A 190 -3.29 19.26 29.86
CA SER A 190 -2.37 18.20 29.47
C SER A 190 -2.01 18.33 27.99
N VAL A 191 -0.71 18.26 27.69
CA VAL A 191 -0.20 18.26 26.32
C VAL A 191 0.72 17.07 26.18
N VAL A 192 0.41 16.16 25.25
CA VAL A 192 1.18 14.94 24.99
C VAL A 192 1.70 14.99 23.57
N PHE A 193 3.01 14.83 23.42
CA PHE A 193 3.69 14.72 22.15
C PHE A 193 4.05 13.27 21.85
N VAL A 194 3.88 12.87 20.60
CA VAL A 194 4.27 11.56 20.10
C VAL A 194 5.03 11.73 18.80
N ASP A 195 6.23 11.14 18.75
CA ASP A 195 7.04 11.11 17.53
C ASP A 195 6.38 10.27 16.45
N ALA A 196 6.33 10.82 15.25
CA ALA A 196 6.06 10.04 14.05
C ALA A 196 7.30 9.19 13.74
N GLN A 197 7.18 7.89 13.95
CA GLN A 197 8.20 6.92 13.53
C GLN A 197 8.36 7.04 12.01
N ALA A 198 9.47 7.59 11.54
CA ALA A 198 9.80 7.61 10.13
C ALA A 198 10.05 6.16 9.68
N TYR A 199 9.26 5.68 8.73
CA TYR A 199 9.54 4.41 8.07
C TYR A 199 10.87 4.55 7.30
N GLN A 200 11.97 4.08 7.89
CA GLN A 200 13.20 3.84 7.16
C GLN A 200 13.06 2.49 6.46
N GLU A 201 12.97 2.54 5.15
CA GLU A 201 13.04 1.36 4.32
C GLU A 201 14.45 0.79 4.39
N GLN A 202 14.65 -0.18 5.29
CA GLN A 202 15.83 -1.01 5.28
C GLN A 202 15.75 -1.86 4.02
N GLN A 203 16.45 -1.45 2.95
CA GLN A 203 16.65 -2.31 1.79
C GLN A 203 17.43 -3.53 2.27
N VAL A 204 16.73 -4.66 2.46
CA VAL A 204 17.35 -5.93 2.80
C VAL A 204 18.06 -6.40 1.54
N LEU A 205 19.36 -6.09 1.48
CA LEU A 205 20.26 -6.55 0.43
C LEU A 205 20.46 -8.04 0.59
N VAL A 206 20.09 -8.80 -0.42
CA VAL A 206 20.22 -10.26 -0.46
C VAL A 206 21.27 -10.64 -1.49
N SER A 207 22.09 -11.64 -1.17
CA SER A 207 23.22 -12.03 -2.02
C SER A 207 22.73 -12.77 -3.27
N PHE A 208 23.03 -12.22 -4.45
CA PHE A 208 22.84 -12.89 -5.74
C PHE A 208 24.22 -13.14 -6.38
N GLY A 209 24.84 -14.26 -6.00
CA GLY A 209 26.22 -14.55 -6.38
C GLY A 209 27.19 -13.54 -5.74
N PRO A 210 28.14 -12.95 -6.49
CA PRO A 210 29.09 -11.95 -5.95
C PRO A 210 28.49 -10.54 -5.77
N PHE A 211 27.22 -10.32 -6.14
CA PHE A 211 26.57 -9.01 -6.05
C PHE A 211 25.45 -9.01 -5.00
N LEU A 212 25.30 -7.90 -4.28
CA LEU A 212 24.18 -7.64 -3.37
C LEU A 212 23.07 -6.95 -4.16
N VAL A 213 21.89 -7.57 -4.21
CA VAL A 213 20.77 -7.09 -5.03
C VAL A 213 19.53 -6.94 -4.16
N PRO A 214 18.69 -5.90 -4.35
CA PRO A 214 17.41 -5.77 -3.65
C PRO A 214 16.47 -6.97 -3.92
N GLU A 215 15.80 -7.47 -2.88
CA GLU A 215 14.91 -8.64 -2.97
C GLU A 215 13.82 -8.51 -4.04
N GLN A 216 13.28 -7.29 -4.25
CA GLN A 216 12.29 -7.01 -5.29
C GLN A 216 12.79 -7.32 -6.70
N GLN A 217 14.10 -7.22 -6.97
CA GLN A 217 14.66 -7.52 -8.29
C GLN A 217 15.02 -9.00 -8.46
N LEU A 218 15.03 -9.82 -7.41
CA LEU A 218 15.39 -11.24 -7.52
C LEU A 218 14.38 -12.04 -8.34
N GLY A 219 13.09 -11.72 -8.25
CA GLY A 219 12.06 -12.39 -9.05
C GLY A 219 12.27 -12.16 -10.54
N SER A 220 12.45 -10.90 -10.94
CA SER A 220 12.69 -10.52 -12.34
C SER A 220 14.07 -10.98 -12.82
N LEU A 221 15.14 -10.83 -12.04
CA LEU A 221 16.49 -11.25 -12.42
C LEU A 221 16.62 -12.78 -12.52
N LYS A 222 15.99 -13.54 -11.62
CA LYS A 222 15.93 -15.02 -11.76
C LYS A 222 15.18 -15.39 -13.04
N ALA A 223 14.03 -14.79 -13.31
CA ALA A 223 13.27 -15.04 -14.53
C ALA A 223 14.08 -14.72 -15.80
N TRP A 224 14.79 -13.59 -15.84
CA TRP A 224 15.67 -13.22 -16.95
C TRP A 224 16.88 -14.15 -17.09
N SER A 225 17.50 -14.54 -15.98
CA SER A 225 18.63 -15.50 -16.01
C SER A 225 18.21 -16.87 -16.55
N VAL A 226 17.02 -17.35 -16.17
CA VAL A 226 16.44 -18.60 -16.69
C VAL A 226 16.06 -18.46 -18.15
N ALA A 227 15.39 -17.35 -18.54
CA ALA A 227 15.02 -17.09 -19.92
C ALA A 227 16.25 -17.00 -20.85
N LEU A 228 17.33 -16.36 -20.38
CA LEU A 228 18.59 -16.24 -21.10
C LEU A 228 19.29 -17.61 -21.23
N ALA A 229 19.31 -18.42 -20.16
CA ALA A 229 19.84 -19.78 -20.20
C ALA A 229 19.06 -20.68 -21.17
N VAL A 230 17.73 -20.63 -21.15
CA VAL A 230 16.86 -21.36 -22.08
C VAL A 230 17.06 -20.86 -23.51
N GLY A 231 17.18 -19.54 -23.71
CA GLY A 231 17.47 -18.93 -25.00
C GLY A 231 18.79 -19.41 -25.60
N ILE A 232 19.86 -19.44 -24.80
CA ILE A 232 21.17 -19.98 -25.19
C ILE A 232 21.07 -21.47 -25.54
N PHE A 233 20.35 -22.27 -24.74
CA PHE A 233 20.18 -23.70 -25.00
C PHE A 233 19.47 -23.96 -26.33
N VAL A 234 18.40 -23.22 -26.64
CA VAL A 234 17.68 -23.33 -27.91
C VAL A 234 18.57 -22.89 -29.09
N LEU A 235 19.36 -21.83 -28.92
CA LEU A 235 20.31 -21.37 -29.91
C LEU A 235 21.38 -22.43 -30.22
N LEU A 236 21.95 -23.04 -29.18
CA LEU A 236 22.95 -24.11 -29.32
C LEU A 236 22.36 -25.37 -29.94
N ALA A 237 21.15 -25.77 -29.56
CA ALA A 237 20.45 -26.91 -30.15
C ALA A 237 20.13 -26.66 -31.64
N GLY A 238 19.66 -25.46 -31.97
CA GLY A 238 19.40 -25.03 -33.36
C GLY A 238 20.67 -24.96 -34.20
N LEU A 239 21.78 -24.47 -33.62
CA LEU A 239 23.10 -24.44 -34.24
C LEU A 239 23.64 -25.86 -34.46
N ALA A 240 23.50 -26.77 -33.48
CA ALA A 240 23.89 -28.17 -33.60
C ALA A 240 23.10 -28.90 -34.70
N LEU A 241 21.79 -28.65 -34.79
CA LEU A 241 20.93 -29.15 -35.87
C LEU A 241 21.26 -28.51 -37.23
N TRP A 242 21.87 -27.32 -37.27
CA TRP A 242 22.30 -26.67 -38.49
C TRP A 242 23.66 -27.18 -38.99
N LEU A 243 24.65 -27.33 -38.09
CA LEU A 243 25.98 -27.84 -38.44
C LEU A 243 26.01 -29.35 -38.70
N ARG A 244 25.09 -30.12 -38.10
CA ARG A 244 25.04 -31.58 -38.29
C ARG A 244 23.72 -32.01 -38.94
N PRO A 245 23.60 -31.95 -40.29
CA PRO A 245 22.44 -32.50 -40.99
C PRO A 245 22.27 -34.02 -40.76
N ALA A 246 23.32 -34.69 -40.25
CA ALA A 246 23.29 -36.08 -39.84
C ALA A 246 22.35 -36.39 -38.66
N LEU A 247 22.14 -35.43 -37.75
CA LEU A 247 21.22 -35.62 -36.62
C LEU A 247 19.74 -35.40 -36.99
N ARG A 248 19.46 -34.78 -38.13
CA ARG A 248 18.08 -34.50 -38.56
C ARG A 248 17.32 -35.77 -38.92
N HIS A 249 17.99 -36.73 -39.56
CA HIS A 249 17.35 -37.97 -40.01
C HIS A 249 17.22 -39.03 -38.90
N THR A 250 18.12 -39.03 -37.91
CA THR A 250 18.03 -39.93 -36.75
C THR A 250 16.87 -39.57 -35.82
N LEU A 251 16.58 -38.29 -35.63
CA LEU A 251 15.42 -37.84 -34.84
C LEU A 251 14.08 -38.07 -35.55
N LEU A 252 14.00 -37.80 -36.85
CA LEU A 252 12.80 -38.07 -37.66
C LEU A 252 12.54 -39.58 -37.87
N GLY A 253 13.59 -40.41 -37.86
CA GLY A 253 13.46 -41.87 -37.93
C GLY A 253 12.92 -42.52 -36.64
N PHE A 254 13.12 -41.87 -35.48
CA PHE A 254 12.67 -42.41 -34.19
C PHE A 254 11.19 -42.16 -33.92
N LEU A 255 10.61 -41.06 -34.43
CA LEU A 255 9.16 -40.82 -34.36
C LEU A 255 8.35 -41.63 -35.39
N GLY A 256 8.96 -42.08 -36.49
CA GLY A 256 8.27 -42.81 -37.57
C GLY A 256 8.06 -44.31 -37.35
N LYS A 257 8.54 -44.89 -36.25
CA LYS A 257 8.58 -46.35 -36.05
C LYS A 257 7.62 -46.87 -34.96
N ARG A 258 6.44 -46.27 -34.85
CA ARG A 258 5.31 -46.79 -34.04
C ARG A 258 4.03 -46.91 -34.86
N SER A 259 3.97 -47.88 -35.77
CA SER A 259 2.69 -48.48 -36.20
C SER A 259 2.91 -49.63 -37.19
N ALA A 260 2.85 -50.89 -36.72
CA ALA A 260 2.25 -52.01 -37.46
C ALA A 260 2.10 -53.24 -36.52
N PRO A 261 0.88 -53.78 -36.33
CA PRO A 261 0.68 -55.07 -35.66
C PRO A 261 1.00 -56.26 -36.58
N PRO A 262 1.42 -57.43 -36.05
CA PRO A 262 1.74 -58.61 -36.85
C PRO A 262 0.48 -59.38 -37.33
N ALA A 263 0.50 -59.83 -38.59
CA ALA A 263 -0.49 -60.72 -39.19
C ALA A 263 -0.28 -62.20 -38.76
N PRO A 264 -1.33 -63.04 -38.70
CA PRO A 264 -1.25 -64.41 -38.18
C PRO A 264 -0.56 -65.37 -39.17
N GLY A 265 0.32 -66.21 -38.62
CA GLY A 265 1.12 -67.19 -39.35
C GLY A 265 0.33 -68.43 -39.77
N THR A 266 0.65 -68.91 -40.97
CA THR A 266 0.32 -70.25 -41.47
C THR A 266 1.47 -71.18 -41.15
N ASP A 267 1.33 -72.02 -40.12
CA ASP A 267 2.26 -73.12 -39.86
C ASP A 267 1.91 -74.32 -40.73
N VAL A 268 2.83 -74.64 -41.65
CA VAL A 268 2.85 -75.88 -42.42
C VAL A 268 3.72 -76.89 -41.65
N VAL A 269 3.09 -77.95 -41.12
CA VAL A 269 3.77 -79.11 -40.53
C VAL A 269 3.88 -80.21 -41.59
N PRO A 270 5.07 -80.77 -41.88
CA PRO A 270 5.19 -81.88 -42.81
C PRO A 270 5.18 -83.27 -42.14
N ALA A 271 4.39 -84.16 -42.76
CA ALA A 271 4.64 -85.55 -43.16
C ALA A 271 5.02 -86.67 -42.15
N GLY A 272 4.27 -87.78 -42.27
CA GLY A 272 4.69 -89.15 -41.91
C GLY A 272 3.57 -89.96 -41.23
N GLU A 273 2.63 -90.62 -41.92
CA GLU A 273 2.74 -91.91 -42.64
C GLU A 273 2.22 -93.13 -41.81
N ARG A 274 1.19 -93.81 -42.38
CA ARG A 274 0.73 -95.22 -42.17
C ARG A 274 0.22 -95.63 -40.78
N ALA A 275 -0.67 -96.60 -40.59
CA ALA A 275 -1.60 -97.39 -41.40
C ALA A 275 -2.28 -98.35 -40.39
N THR A 276 -3.59 -98.54 -40.49
CA THR A 276 -4.34 -99.82 -40.36
C THR A 276 -5.82 -99.51 -40.40
#